data_AF-A0A7C3MW48-F1
#
_entry.id   AF-A0A7C3MW48-F1
#
_cell.length_a   1.000
_cell.length_b   1.000
_cell.length_c   1.000
_cell.angle_alpha   90.00
_cell.angle_beta   90.00
_cell.angle_gamma   90.00
#
_symmetry.space_group_name_H-M   'P 1'
#
loop_
_entity.id
_entity.type
_entity.pdbx_description
1 polymer ?
#
loop_
_entity_poly.entity_id
_entity_poly.type
_entity_poly.pdbx_seq_one_letter_code
_entity_poly.pdbx_strand_id
1 'polypeptide(L)'
;MREYLSERATLFNLGSGFSCPDSCERPGCKGVDLHISVTLVDLIALSLSSGKKVSDLFREACKIGFDPLSEEDPWVGRLSLELKKPCPFLQGKYCAHYSGRPLACALFPESFFVLHGPDFLQGKAFFKDFPCAARPCPISPERREILLRLVDMSVKESFLSDFFLFGVSPFLIDLKNLAGEILEGVPLSEEGQARLPHHRIEEILSRRLSQGGYLQAWEEKVGDLDRPGGLGAFAEMKRQTDPISPLRRTDQARFAYQFDEERLRPIRLCR
;
A
#
# COMPACT_ATOMS: atom_id res chain seq x y z
N MET A 1 -17.39 11.25 4.73
CA MET A 1 -16.39 10.72 3.76
C MET A 1 -16.07 11.72 2.65
N ARG A 2 -17.05 12.29 1.95
CA ARG A 2 -16.79 13.27 0.88
C ARG A 2 -15.97 14.48 1.34
N GLU A 3 -16.35 15.10 2.46
CA GLU A 3 -15.60 16.23 3.05
C GLU A 3 -14.16 15.86 3.37
N TYR A 4 -13.95 14.71 4.04
CA TYR A 4 -12.63 14.17 4.33
C TYR A 4 -11.78 13.99 3.06
N LEU A 5 -12.36 13.39 2.01
CA LEU A 5 -11.65 13.17 0.73
C LEU A 5 -11.38 14.48 -0.01
N SER A 6 -12.27 15.47 0.11
CA SER A 6 -12.07 16.81 -0.45
C SER A 6 -10.90 17.50 0.23
N GLU A 7 -10.86 17.50 1.57
CA GLU A 7 -9.75 18.04 2.34
C GLU A 7 -8.43 17.34 1.98
N ARG A 8 -8.45 16.00 1.93
CA ARG A 8 -7.29 15.19 1.52
C ARG A 8 -6.76 15.60 0.15
N ALA A 9 -7.64 15.75 -0.83
CA ALA A 9 -7.28 16.16 -2.19
C ALA A 9 -6.69 17.58 -2.24
N THR A 10 -7.22 18.52 -1.43
CA THR A 10 -6.66 19.87 -1.30
C THR A 10 -5.23 19.82 -0.75
N LEU A 11 -4.99 19.03 0.30
CA LEU A 11 -3.68 18.92 0.94
C LEU A 11 -2.60 18.31 0.03
N PHE A 12 -2.97 17.44 -0.92
CA PHE A 12 -2.01 16.77 -1.79
C PHE A 12 -1.03 17.71 -2.50
N ASN A 13 -1.50 18.86 -2.99
CA ASN A 13 -0.68 19.79 -3.76
C ASN A 13 -0.46 21.13 -3.04
N LEU A 14 -1.11 21.37 -1.90
CA LEU A 14 -0.98 22.63 -1.17
C LEU A 14 0.47 22.84 -0.72
N GLY A 15 1.08 23.92 -1.20
CA GLY A 15 2.48 24.28 -0.90
C GLY A 15 3.52 23.35 -1.52
N SER A 16 3.14 22.42 -2.40
CA SER A 16 4.10 21.54 -3.07
C SER A 16 4.87 22.30 -4.14
N GLY A 17 6.21 22.31 -4.03
CA GLY A 17 7.11 22.78 -5.08
C GLY A 17 7.53 21.67 -6.04
N PHE A 18 7.06 20.44 -5.81
CA PHE A 18 7.46 19.29 -6.61
C PHE A 18 6.72 19.27 -7.95
N SER A 19 7.49 19.11 -9.03
CA SER A 19 6.96 18.81 -10.35
C SER A 19 7.78 17.70 -10.99
N CYS A 20 7.10 16.77 -11.66
CA CYS A 20 7.78 15.70 -12.37
C CYS A 20 8.28 16.23 -13.72
N PRO A 21 9.58 16.13 -14.06
CA PRO A 21 10.08 16.65 -15.32
C PRO A 21 9.42 15.94 -16.51
N ASP A 22 9.35 16.63 -17.64
CA ASP A 22 8.75 16.08 -18.88
C ASP A 22 9.50 14.84 -19.38
N SER A 23 10.80 14.75 -19.11
CA SER A 23 11.66 13.60 -19.43
C SER A 23 11.42 12.38 -18.54
N CYS A 24 10.65 12.50 -17.45
CA CYS A 24 10.41 11.37 -16.57
C CYS A 24 9.46 10.36 -17.22
N GLU A 25 9.96 9.15 -17.43
CA GLU A 25 9.24 8.00 -18.02
C GLU A 25 8.22 7.35 -17.09
N ARG A 26 7.98 7.96 -15.92
CA ARG A 26 7.03 7.51 -14.90
C ARG A 26 7.34 6.10 -14.37
N PRO A 27 8.58 5.83 -13.88
CA PRO A 27 8.92 4.53 -13.30
C PRO A 27 7.98 4.15 -12.15
N GLY A 28 7.51 5.15 -11.39
CA GLY A 28 6.47 5.03 -10.37
C GLY A 28 5.14 4.40 -10.84
N CYS A 29 4.82 4.54 -12.12
CA CYS A 29 3.59 3.99 -12.70
C CYS A 29 3.84 2.73 -13.52
N LYS A 30 4.99 2.61 -14.19
CA LYS A 30 5.28 1.53 -15.14
C LYS A 30 6.06 0.35 -14.53
N GLY A 31 6.86 0.58 -13.49
CA GLY A 31 7.74 -0.44 -12.90
C GLY A 31 6.93 -1.60 -12.32
N VAL A 32 7.17 -2.82 -12.82
CA VAL A 32 6.45 -4.03 -12.41
C VAL A 32 6.82 -4.50 -11.01
N ASP A 33 8.07 -4.24 -10.60
CA ASP A 33 8.60 -4.55 -9.27
C ASP A 33 8.33 -3.44 -8.24
N LEU A 34 7.54 -2.41 -8.61
CA LEU A 34 7.16 -1.35 -7.70
C LEU A 34 5.82 -1.67 -7.03
N HIS A 35 5.91 -1.81 -5.72
CA HIS A 35 4.79 -2.03 -4.83
C HIS A 35 4.27 -0.67 -4.34
N ILE A 36 3.02 -0.36 -4.67
CA ILE A 36 2.34 0.83 -4.14
C ILE A 36 1.12 0.35 -3.38
N SER A 37 1.24 0.32 -2.05
CA SER A 37 0.11 0.03 -1.19
C SER A 37 -0.98 1.10 -1.34
N VAL A 38 -2.23 0.67 -1.37
CA VAL A 38 -3.42 1.50 -1.45
C VAL A 38 -4.40 1.11 -0.37
N THR A 39 -5.22 2.07 0.03
CA THR A 39 -6.25 1.86 1.07
C THR A 39 -7.62 1.70 0.42
N LEU A 40 -8.60 1.18 1.17
CA LEU A 40 -10.00 1.22 0.73
C LEU A 40 -10.49 2.67 0.57
N VAL A 41 -9.93 3.60 1.33
CA VAL A 41 -10.23 5.04 1.21
C VAL A 41 -9.73 5.58 -0.13
N ASP A 42 -8.57 5.12 -0.60
CA ASP A 42 -8.09 5.42 -1.96
C ASP A 42 -9.03 4.88 -3.03
N LEU A 43 -9.50 3.63 -2.90
CA LEU A 43 -10.46 3.06 -3.83
C LEU A 43 -11.79 3.81 -3.84
N ILE A 44 -12.26 4.27 -2.67
CA ILE A 44 -13.46 5.12 -2.58
C ILE A 44 -13.22 6.47 -3.29
N ALA A 45 -12.05 7.09 -3.13
CA ALA A 45 -11.73 8.33 -3.83
C ALA A 45 -11.67 8.15 -5.36
N LEU A 46 -11.06 7.05 -5.81
CA LEU A 46 -11.03 6.67 -7.22
C LEU A 46 -12.43 6.37 -7.75
N SER A 47 -13.26 5.66 -6.98
CA SER A 47 -14.66 5.38 -7.32
C SER A 47 -15.45 6.67 -7.53
N LEU A 48 -15.34 7.62 -6.59
CA LEU A 48 -16.05 8.89 -6.67
C LEU A 48 -15.60 9.76 -7.86
N SER A 49 -14.32 9.68 -8.26
CA SER A 49 -13.79 10.47 -9.37
C SER A 49 -13.96 9.81 -10.75
N SER A 50 -14.05 8.49 -10.80
CA SER A 50 -14.20 7.72 -12.05
C SER A 50 -15.64 7.32 -12.36
N GLY A 51 -16.52 7.32 -11.36
CA GLY A 51 -17.86 6.75 -11.46
C GLY A 51 -17.90 5.22 -11.42
N LYS A 52 -16.74 4.54 -11.31
CA LYS A 52 -16.69 3.08 -11.14
C LYS A 52 -17.07 2.68 -9.71
N LYS A 53 -17.52 1.44 -9.54
CA LYS A 53 -17.73 0.85 -8.21
C LYS A 53 -16.40 0.58 -7.50
N VAL A 54 -16.43 0.57 -6.17
CA VAL A 54 -15.27 0.25 -5.34
C VAL A 54 -14.85 -1.20 -5.55
N SER A 55 -15.82 -2.12 -5.65
CA SER A 55 -15.55 -3.54 -5.93
C SER A 55 -14.91 -3.78 -7.30
N ASP A 56 -15.35 -3.07 -8.34
CA ASP A 56 -14.74 -3.16 -9.68
C ASP A 56 -13.29 -2.69 -9.63
N LEU A 57 -13.01 -1.57 -8.96
CA LEU A 57 -11.63 -1.08 -8.78
C LEU A 57 -10.76 -2.05 -7.99
N PHE A 58 -11.29 -2.66 -6.93
CA PHE A 58 -10.58 -3.67 -6.15
C PHE A 58 -10.16 -4.87 -7.02
N ARG A 59 -11.05 -5.39 -7.86
CA ARG A 59 -10.75 -6.54 -8.73
C ARG A 59 -9.82 -6.16 -9.88
N GLU A 60 -10.11 -5.05 -10.56
CA GLU A 60 -9.42 -4.68 -11.80
C GLU A 60 -8.07 -4.04 -11.54
N ALA A 61 -7.98 -3.14 -10.56
CA ALA A 61 -6.83 -2.27 -10.36
C ALA A 61 -5.89 -2.72 -9.24
N CYS A 62 -6.32 -3.62 -8.36
CA CYS A 62 -5.53 -4.05 -7.22
C CYS A 62 -5.04 -5.50 -7.31
N LYS A 63 -3.98 -5.77 -6.55
CA LYS A 63 -3.44 -7.10 -6.25
C LYS A 63 -3.14 -7.19 -4.76
N ILE A 64 -2.94 -8.40 -4.26
CA ILE A 64 -2.47 -8.62 -2.90
C ILE A 64 -0.95 -8.50 -2.89
N GLY A 65 -0.45 -7.64 -2.02
CA GLY A 65 0.94 -7.34 -1.78
C GLY A 65 1.48 -7.99 -0.52
N PHE A 66 2.80 -7.98 -0.40
CA PHE A 66 3.52 -8.45 0.77
C PHE A 66 4.71 -7.53 1.03
N ASP A 67 4.63 -6.82 2.15
CA ASP A 67 5.62 -5.85 2.60
C ASP A 67 6.39 -6.44 3.79
N PRO A 68 7.64 -6.92 3.60
CA PRO A 68 8.45 -7.46 4.69
C PRO A 68 8.65 -6.47 5.84
N LEU A 69 8.67 -6.95 7.08
CA LEU A 69 8.91 -6.11 8.25
C LEU A 69 10.38 -5.69 8.38
N SER A 70 11.30 -6.54 7.93
CA SER A 70 12.73 -6.25 7.92
C SER A 70 13.44 -6.98 6.79
N GLU A 71 14.63 -6.50 6.41
CA GLU A 71 15.45 -7.16 5.39
C GLU A 71 16.11 -8.45 5.93
N GLU A 72 16.31 -8.54 7.26
CA GLU A 72 16.93 -9.68 7.94
C GLU A 72 15.98 -10.88 8.13
N ASP A 73 14.68 -10.64 8.34
CA ASP A 73 13.64 -11.68 8.35
C ASP A 73 12.54 -11.35 7.33
N PRO A 74 12.84 -11.51 6.03
CA PRO A 74 11.96 -11.01 4.98
C PRO A 74 10.74 -11.92 4.75
N TRP A 75 10.60 -12.99 5.54
CA TRP A 75 9.48 -13.94 5.48
C TRP A 75 8.28 -13.52 6.32
N VAL A 76 8.47 -12.57 7.25
CA VAL A 76 7.38 -12.01 8.04
C VAL A 76 7.09 -10.61 7.54
N GLY A 77 5.87 -10.38 7.09
CA GLY A 77 5.50 -9.13 6.44
C GLY A 77 4.03 -8.79 6.62
N ARG A 78 3.68 -7.56 6.29
CA ARG A 78 2.31 -7.11 6.21
C ARG A 78 1.73 -7.57 4.87
N LEU A 79 0.53 -8.16 4.93
CA LEU A 79 -0.29 -8.32 3.73
C LEU A 79 -0.93 -6.96 3.42
N SER A 80 -0.74 -6.47 2.20
CA SER A 80 -1.27 -5.17 1.78
C SER A 80 -2.11 -5.30 0.52
N LEU A 81 -2.95 -4.29 0.28
CA LEU A 81 -3.59 -4.10 -1.01
C LEU A 81 -2.70 -3.18 -1.83
N GLU A 82 -2.34 -3.57 -3.05
CA GLU A 82 -1.45 -2.80 -3.91
C GLU A 82 -2.06 -2.51 -5.27
N LEU A 83 -1.61 -1.45 -5.94
CA LEU A 83 -1.93 -1.24 -7.36
C LEU A 83 -1.21 -2.26 -8.24
N LYS A 84 -1.93 -2.81 -9.22
CA LYS A 84 -1.33 -3.52 -10.33
C LYS A 84 -0.41 -2.60 -11.15
N LYS A 85 0.59 -3.22 -11.77
CA LYS A 85 1.57 -2.57 -12.64
C LYS A 85 1.54 -3.22 -14.03
N PRO A 86 1.64 -2.43 -15.13
CA PRO A 86 1.60 -0.97 -15.17
C PRO A 86 0.31 -0.39 -14.57
N CYS A 87 0.41 0.80 -13.98
CA CYS A 87 -0.70 1.45 -13.28
C CYS A 87 -1.87 1.67 -14.25
N PRO A 88 -3.07 1.14 -13.97
CA PRO A 88 -4.22 1.23 -14.88
C PRO A 88 -4.75 2.66 -15.05
N PHE A 89 -4.33 3.59 -14.18
CA PHE A 89 -4.72 4.99 -14.20
C PHE A 89 -3.73 5.91 -14.93
N LEU A 90 -2.64 5.35 -15.48
CA LEU A 90 -1.67 6.10 -16.28
C LEU A 90 -2.24 6.34 -17.69
N GLN A 91 -2.44 7.60 -18.06
CA GLN A 91 -2.81 8.04 -19.40
C GLN A 91 -1.70 8.90 -19.98
N GLY A 92 -0.92 8.34 -20.91
CA GLY A 92 0.30 8.97 -21.42
C GLY A 92 1.30 9.21 -20.28
N LYS A 93 1.53 10.48 -19.92
CA LYS A 93 2.42 10.89 -18.82
C LYS A 93 1.68 11.38 -17.57
N TYR A 94 0.35 11.26 -17.53
CA TYR A 94 -0.48 11.83 -16.47
C TYR A 94 -1.32 10.75 -15.79
N CYS A 95 -1.65 10.99 -14.52
CA CYS A 95 -2.64 10.18 -13.82
C CYS A 95 -4.04 10.71 -14.14
N ALA A 96 -4.93 9.83 -14.62
CA ALA A 96 -6.32 10.17 -14.94
C ALA A 96 -7.12 10.66 -13.73
N HIS A 97 -6.68 10.30 -12.52
CA HIS A 97 -7.34 10.64 -11.26
C HIS A 97 -6.44 11.48 -10.36
N TYR A 98 -5.73 12.48 -10.90
CA TYR A 98 -4.70 13.18 -10.14
C TYR A 98 -5.16 13.76 -8.79
N SER A 99 -6.38 14.32 -8.70
CA SER A 99 -6.95 14.82 -7.43
C SER A 99 -7.43 13.71 -6.47
N GLY A 100 -7.80 12.55 -7.01
CA GLY A 100 -8.23 11.37 -6.25
C GLY A 100 -7.18 10.27 -6.16
N ARG A 101 -5.92 10.56 -6.52
CA ARG A 101 -4.85 9.58 -6.61
C ARG A 101 -4.59 8.95 -5.23
N PRO A 102 -4.10 7.71 -5.18
CA PRO A 102 -3.80 7.09 -3.90
C PRO A 102 -2.82 7.90 -3.06
N LEU A 103 -2.99 7.84 -1.75
CA LEU A 103 -2.25 8.68 -0.81
C LEU A 103 -0.74 8.42 -0.91
N ALA A 104 -0.32 7.15 -1.05
CA ALA A 104 1.08 6.78 -1.30
C ALA A 104 1.67 7.46 -2.55
N CYS A 105 0.88 7.60 -3.62
CA CYS A 105 1.30 8.31 -4.84
C CYS A 105 1.39 9.83 -4.64
N ALA A 106 0.61 10.40 -3.72
CA ALA A 106 0.64 11.83 -3.41
C ALA A 106 1.76 12.22 -2.45
N LEU A 107 2.18 11.32 -1.57
CA LEU A 107 3.26 11.52 -0.61
C LEU A 107 4.65 11.47 -1.25
N PHE A 108 4.83 10.61 -2.25
CA PHE A 108 6.11 10.49 -2.93
C PHE A 108 6.35 11.67 -3.90
N PRO A 109 7.57 12.25 -3.94
CA PRO A 109 8.75 11.90 -3.14
C PRO A 109 8.89 12.70 -1.84
N GLU A 110 8.14 13.79 -1.70
CA GLU A 110 8.40 14.82 -0.68
C GLU A 110 8.37 14.28 0.76
N SER A 111 7.47 13.33 1.07
CA SER A 111 7.38 12.74 2.40
C SER A 111 8.66 11.98 2.78
N PHE A 112 9.33 11.34 1.81
CA PHE A 112 10.57 10.62 2.07
C PHE A 112 11.69 11.58 2.47
N PHE A 113 11.76 12.75 1.83
CA PHE A 113 12.72 13.79 2.21
C PHE A 113 12.47 14.33 3.61
N VAL A 114 11.20 14.48 3.99
CA VAL A 114 10.80 14.97 5.32
C VAL A 114 11.13 13.95 6.42
N LEU A 115 10.88 12.66 6.17
CA LEU A 115 10.99 11.59 7.17
C LEU A 115 12.40 11.00 7.29
N HIS A 116 13.15 10.95 6.19
CA HIS A 116 14.44 10.25 6.13
C HIS A 116 15.61 11.13 5.67
N GLY A 117 15.35 12.38 5.30
CA GLY A 117 16.33 13.31 4.78
C GLY A 117 16.43 13.32 3.24
N PRO A 118 17.01 14.38 2.65
CA PRO A 118 17.01 14.60 1.20
C PRO A 118 17.79 13.53 0.42
N ASP A 119 18.81 12.93 1.01
CA ASP A 119 19.69 11.97 0.34
C ASP A 119 19.20 10.52 0.43
N PHE A 120 18.11 10.26 1.18
CA PHE A 120 17.60 8.92 1.42
C PHE A 120 17.33 8.14 0.13
N LEU A 121 16.75 8.80 -0.88
CA LEU A 121 16.42 8.16 -2.15
C LEU A 121 17.65 7.96 -3.05
N GLN A 122 18.69 8.79 -2.93
CA GLN A 122 19.88 8.73 -3.81
C GLN A 122 20.72 7.47 -3.57
N GLY A 123 20.73 6.95 -2.33
CA GLY A 123 21.51 5.77 -1.96
C GLY A 123 20.85 4.43 -2.28
N LYS A 124 19.65 4.41 -2.87
CA LYS A 124 18.85 3.20 -3.06
C LYS A 124 18.79 2.83 -4.53
N ALA A 125 19.36 1.67 -4.88
CA ALA A 125 19.40 1.15 -6.26
C ALA A 125 18.02 1.12 -6.93
N PHE A 126 16.97 0.89 -6.16
CA PHE A 126 15.58 0.87 -6.62
C PHE A 126 15.10 2.23 -7.17
N PHE A 127 15.60 3.35 -6.62
CA PHE A 127 15.19 4.70 -7.02
C PHE A 127 16.10 5.33 -8.09
N LYS A 128 17.11 4.61 -8.60
CA LYS A 128 18.09 5.15 -9.56
C LYS A 128 17.45 5.75 -10.81
N ASP A 129 16.33 5.19 -11.25
CA ASP A 129 15.64 5.59 -12.48
C ASP A 129 14.59 6.69 -12.23
N PHE A 130 14.46 7.18 -10.99
CA PHE A 130 13.52 8.24 -10.62
C PHE A 130 14.25 9.59 -10.65
N PRO A 131 13.91 10.49 -11.60
CA PRO A 131 14.59 11.79 -11.68
C PRO A 131 14.46 12.63 -10.41
N CYS A 132 13.35 12.45 -9.68
CA CYS A 132 13.11 13.12 -8.42
C CYS A 132 13.96 12.59 -7.26
N ALA A 133 14.47 11.35 -7.33
CA ALA A 133 15.40 10.83 -6.33
C ALA A 133 16.78 11.50 -6.47
N ALA A 134 17.23 11.74 -7.71
CA ALA A 134 18.51 12.38 -8.00
C ALA A 134 18.54 13.90 -7.72
N ARG A 135 17.37 14.54 -7.60
CA ARG A 135 17.24 15.99 -7.38
C ARG A 135 16.14 16.29 -6.35
N PRO A 136 16.46 16.17 -5.04
CA PRO A 136 15.52 16.51 -3.98
C PRO A 136 15.07 17.97 -4.10
N CYS A 137 13.76 18.21 -4.02
CA CYS A 137 13.22 19.57 -3.98
C CYS A 137 13.29 20.13 -2.54
N PRO A 138 13.58 21.43 -2.36
CA PRO A 138 13.41 22.07 -1.06
C PRO A 138 11.97 21.97 -0.57
N ILE A 139 11.77 21.66 0.72
CA ILE A 139 10.46 21.57 1.37
C ILE A 139 10.32 22.72 2.34
N SER A 140 9.30 23.57 2.16
CA SER A 140 9.04 24.67 3.10
C SER A 140 8.53 24.15 4.45
N PRO A 141 8.66 24.92 5.55
CA PRO A 141 8.08 24.55 6.84
C PRO A 141 6.58 24.27 6.77
N GLU A 142 5.82 25.06 6.02
CA GLU A 142 4.37 24.88 5.85
C GLU A 142 4.05 23.58 5.11
N ARG A 143 4.80 23.28 4.04
CA ARG A 143 4.64 22.02 3.30
C ARG A 143 5.03 20.81 4.15
N ARG A 144 6.05 20.93 5.02
CA ARG A 144 6.44 19.88 5.97
C ARG A 144 5.27 19.49 6.87
N GLU A 145 4.58 20.47 7.48
CA GLU A 145 3.42 20.20 8.33
C GLU A 145 2.27 19.52 7.58
N ILE A 146 2.01 19.96 6.34
CA ILE A 146 1.01 19.31 5.47
C ILE A 146 1.39 17.86 5.16
N LEU A 147 2.67 17.59 4.85
CA LEU A 147 3.14 16.23 4.58
C LEU A 147 3.03 15.33 5.82
N LEU A 148 3.38 15.84 7.00
CA LEU A 148 3.20 15.10 8.26
C LEU A 148 1.72 14.78 8.53
N ARG A 149 0.83 15.72 8.23
CA ARG A 149 -0.62 15.49 8.29
C ARG A 149 -1.09 14.42 7.31
N LEU A 150 -0.61 14.45 6.06
CA LEU A 150 -0.93 13.42 5.07
C LEU A 150 -0.37 12.05 5.47
N VAL A 151 0.82 11.99 6.08
CA VAL A 151 1.38 10.74 6.63
C VAL A 151 0.48 10.19 7.75
N ASP A 152 0.03 11.03 8.68
CA ASP A 152 -0.93 10.63 9.72
C ASP A 152 -2.25 10.10 9.11
N MET A 153 -2.78 10.78 8.08
CA MET A 153 -3.93 10.28 7.32
C MET A 153 -3.64 8.91 6.70
N SER A 154 -2.47 8.71 6.08
CA SER A 154 -2.04 7.43 5.49
C SER A 154 -2.04 6.28 6.49
N VAL A 155 -1.55 6.52 7.71
CA VAL A 155 -1.53 5.53 8.79
C VAL A 155 -2.96 5.17 9.21
N LYS A 156 -3.81 6.18 9.39
CA LYS A 156 -5.23 6.00 9.75
C LYS A 156 -6.02 5.23 8.69
N GLU A 157 -5.85 5.59 7.42
CA GLU A 157 -6.51 4.92 6.31
C GLU A 157 -6.03 3.48 6.14
N SER A 158 -4.74 3.23 6.33
CA SER A 158 -4.16 1.87 6.32
C SER A 158 -4.76 1.03 7.44
N PHE A 159 -4.81 1.57 8.66
CA PHE A 159 -5.41 0.89 9.80
C PHE A 159 -6.88 0.52 9.55
N LEU A 160 -7.68 1.48 9.09
CA LEU A 160 -9.09 1.26 8.79
C LEU A 160 -9.28 0.18 7.72
N SER A 161 -8.46 0.21 6.66
CA SER A 161 -8.56 -0.73 5.55
C SER A 161 -8.22 -2.15 5.97
N ASP A 162 -7.10 -2.32 6.69
CA ASP A 162 -6.69 -3.61 7.23
C ASP A 162 -7.75 -4.14 8.22
N PHE A 163 -8.25 -3.29 9.11
CA PHE A 163 -9.28 -3.67 10.07
C PHE A 163 -10.58 -4.09 9.38
N PHE A 164 -11.03 -3.37 8.36
CA PHE A 164 -12.23 -3.72 7.61
C PHE A 164 -12.09 -5.05 6.86
N LEU A 165 -10.99 -5.22 6.10
CA LEU A 165 -10.75 -6.40 5.28
C LEU A 165 -10.43 -7.63 6.13
N PHE A 166 -9.49 -7.50 7.06
CA PHE A 166 -8.87 -8.63 7.76
C PHE A 166 -9.36 -8.79 9.20
N GLY A 167 -10.07 -7.80 9.75
CA GLY A 167 -10.50 -7.80 11.16
C GLY A 167 -9.40 -7.41 12.14
N VAL A 168 -8.17 -7.20 11.68
CA VAL A 168 -7.01 -6.81 12.48
C VAL A 168 -6.10 -5.88 11.67
N SER A 169 -5.35 -5.03 12.37
CA SER A 169 -4.35 -4.14 11.76
C SER A 169 -3.10 -4.05 12.63
N PRO A 170 -1.89 -4.17 12.06
CA PRO A 170 -1.63 -4.67 10.71
C PRO A 170 -1.98 -6.16 10.57
N PHE A 171 -2.33 -6.62 9.36
CA PHE A 171 -2.45 -8.06 9.09
C PHE A 171 -1.10 -8.63 8.68
N LEU A 172 -0.39 -9.21 9.66
CA LEU A 172 0.93 -9.81 9.44
C LEU A 172 0.80 -11.27 9.05
N ILE A 173 1.59 -11.67 8.05
CA ILE A 173 1.69 -13.05 7.60
C ILE A 173 3.14 -13.54 7.68
N ASP A 174 3.33 -14.76 8.18
CA ASP A 174 4.61 -15.48 8.21
C ASP A 174 4.60 -16.53 7.09
N LEU A 175 5.53 -16.38 6.15
CA LEU A 175 5.67 -17.22 4.96
C LEU A 175 6.80 -18.26 5.09
N LYS A 176 7.41 -18.42 6.27
CA LYS A 176 8.55 -19.35 6.45
C LYS A 176 8.20 -20.78 6.05
N ASN A 177 6.98 -21.22 6.35
CA ASN A 177 6.51 -22.56 5.98
C ASN A 177 6.22 -22.72 4.47
N LEU A 178 6.16 -21.61 3.72
CA LEU A 178 6.02 -21.59 2.26
C LEU A 178 7.35 -21.28 1.55
N ALA A 179 8.45 -21.06 2.29
CA ALA A 179 9.73 -20.66 1.73
C ALA A 179 10.24 -21.64 0.65
N GLY A 180 10.07 -22.95 0.88
CA GLY A 180 10.46 -23.97 -0.11
C GLY A 180 9.72 -23.85 -1.44
N GLU A 181 8.42 -23.56 -1.41
CA GLU A 181 7.60 -23.36 -2.60
C GLU A 181 7.91 -22.02 -3.29
N ILE A 182 8.15 -20.96 -2.51
CA ILE A 182 8.49 -19.63 -3.02
C ILE A 182 9.87 -19.63 -3.71
N LEU A 183 10.83 -20.37 -3.17
CA LEU A 183 12.21 -20.42 -3.68
C LEU A 183 12.43 -21.52 -4.73
N GLU A 184 11.41 -22.30 -5.06
CA GLU A 184 11.55 -23.38 -6.04
C GLU A 184 11.98 -22.83 -7.41
N GLY A 185 13.17 -23.24 -7.85
CA GLY A 185 13.77 -22.83 -9.12
C GLY A 185 14.42 -21.43 -9.09
N VAL A 186 14.51 -20.77 -7.93
CA VAL A 186 15.17 -19.48 -7.79
C VAL A 186 16.68 -19.69 -7.64
N PRO A 187 17.52 -19.12 -8.54
CA PRO A 187 18.96 -19.24 -8.40
C PRO A 187 19.44 -18.48 -7.16
N LEU A 188 20.38 -19.08 -6.43
CA LEU A 188 21.10 -18.40 -5.37
C LEU A 188 22.00 -17.32 -6.00
N SER A 189 22.11 -16.16 -5.35
CA SER A 189 23.13 -15.18 -5.71
C SER A 189 24.54 -15.71 -5.44
N GLU A 190 25.56 -15.01 -5.94
CA GLU A 190 26.98 -15.32 -5.68
C GLU A 190 27.33 -15.32 -4.18
N GLU A 191 26.53 -14.63 -3.36
CA GLU A 191 26.65 -14.56 -1.90
C GLU A 191 25.84 -15.66 -1.17
N GLY A 192 25.23 -16.59 -1.92
CA GLY A 192 24.43 -17.69 -1.38
C GLY A 192 23.03 -17.28 -0.90
N GLN A 193 22.59 -16.04 -1.14
CA GLN A 193 21.26 -15.56 -0.77
C GLN A 193 20.32 -15.57 -1.97
N ALA A 194 19.13 -16.18 -1.83
CA ALA A 194 18.06 -15.98 -2.80
C ALA A 194 17.37 -14.63 -2.52
N ARG A 195 17.29 -13.75 -3.53
CA ARG A 195 16.37 -12.60 -3.45
C ARG A 195 14.95 -13.12 -3.50
N LEU A 196 14.09 -12.66 -2.60
CA LEU A 196 12.68 -13.02 -2.60
C LEU A 196 12.02 -12.59 -3.92
N PRO A 197 11.53 -13.53 -4.73
CA PRO A 197 10.83 -13.18 -5.97
C PRO A 197 9.42 -12.69 -5.64
N HIS A 198 9.22 -11.37 -5.56
CA HIS A 198 7.93 -10.77 -5.21
C HIS A 198 6.76 -11.32 -6.04
N HIS A 199 6.92 -11.49 -7.36
CA HIS A 199 5.88 -12.07 -8.21
C HIS A 199 5.45 -13.49 -7.78
N ARG A 200 6.39 -14.34 -7.33
CA ARG A 200 6.06 -15.69 -6.83
C ARG A 200 5.35 -15.62 -5.49
N ILE A 201 5.78 -14.71 -4.61
CA ILE A 201 5.10 -14.46 -3.34
C ILE A 201 3.64 -14.07 -3.61
N GLU A 202 3.42 -13.12 -4.52
CA GLU A 202 2.08 -12.70 -4.94
C GLU A 202 1.24 -13.86 -5.51
N GLU A 203 1.81 -14.67 -6.41
CA GLU A 203 1.13 -15.84 -6.98
C GLU A 203 0.73 -16.86 -5.91
N ILE A 204 1.66 -17.20 -5.02
CA ILE A 204 1.43 -18.19 -3.96
C ILE A 204 0.41 -17.66 -2.95
N LEU A 205 0.56 -16.41 -2.50
CA LEU A 205 -0.41 -15.75 -1.63
C LEU A 205 -1.80 -15.71 -2.25
N SER A 206 -1.92 -15.24 -3.50
CA SER A 206 -3.19 -15.16 -4.20
C SER A 206 -3.86 -16.52 -4.29
N ARG A 207 -3.11 -17.57 -4.65
CA ARG A 207 -3.64 -18.94 -4.73
C ARG A 207 -4.09 -19.46 -3.35
N ARG A 208 -3.26 -19.34 -2.32
CA ARG A 208 -3.58 -19.83 -0.96
C ARG A 208 -4.76 -19.09 -0.36
N LEU A 209 -4.82 -17.76 -0.52
CA LEU A 209 -5.94 -16.94 -0.06
C LEU A 209 -7.23 -17.25 -0.83
N SER A 210 -7.13 -17.56 -2.13
CA SER A 210 -8.28 -17.99 -2.93
C SER A 210 -8.80 -19.35 -2.48
N GLN A 211 -7.92 -20.34 -2.30
CA GLN A 211 -8.28 -21.70 -1.86
C GLN A 211 -8.94 -21.68 -0.48
N GLY A 212 -8.41 -20.86 0.44
CA GLY A 212 -9.01 -20.65 1.76
C GLY A 212 -10.30 -19.81 1.78
N GLY A 213 -10.78 -19.32 0.63
CA GLY A 213 -11.98 -18.49 0.52
C GLY A 213 -11.82 -17.05 1.02
N TYR A 214 -10.62 -16.63 1.41
CA TYR A 214 -10.36 -15.30 1.96
C TYR A 214 -10.56 -14.19 0.92
N LEU A 215 -10.08 -14.39 -0.31
CA LEU A 215 -10.25 -13.40 -1.38
C LEU A 215 -11.73 -13.16 -1.68
N GLN A 216 -12.53 -14.22 -1.78
CA GLN A 216 -13.97 -14.11 -2.00
C GLN A 216 -14.64 -13.35 -0.84
N ALA A 217 -14.33 -13.70 0.41
CA ALA A 217 -14.88 -13.01 1.57
C ALA A 217 -14.50 -11.51 1.60
N TRP A 218 -13.29 -11.16 1.17
CA TRP A 218 -12.87 -9.77 1.06
C TRP A 218 -13.56 -9.04 -0.09
N GLU A 219 -13.72 -9.68 -1.25
CA GLU A 219 -14.50 -9.14 -2.36
C GLU A 219 -15.96 -8.86 -1.94
N GLU A 220 -16.59 -9.75 -1.18
CA GLU A 220 -17.93 -9.55 -0.64
C GLU A 220 -18.00 -8.34 0.29
N LYS A 221 -17.04 -8.20 1.23
CA LYS A 221 -16.94 -7.02 2.11
C LYS A 221 -16.74 -5.73 1.33
N VAL A 222 -15.92 -5.73 0.28
CA VAL A 222 -15.73 -4.56 -0.57
C VAL A 222 -16.99 -4.27 -1.37
N GLY A 223 -17.69 -5.29 -1.86
CA GLY A 223 -18.99 -5.16 -2.52
C GLY A 223 -20.08 -4.52 -1.65
N ASP A 224 -20.02 -4.69 -0.32
CA ASP A 224 -20.90 -4.00 0.61
C ASP A 224 -20.74 -2.48 0.59
N LEU A 225 -19.55 -1.96 0.22
CA LEU A 225 -19.32 -0.52 0.08
C LEU A 225 -20.13 0.10 -1.06
N ASP A 226 -20.46 -0.68 -2.09
CA ASP A 226 -21.25 -0.24 -3.24
C ASP A 226 -22.77 -0.24 -2.98
N ARG A 227 -23.21 -0.85 -1.88
CA ARG A 227 -24.64 -0.92 -1.49
C ARG A 227 -25.10 0.40 -0.85
N PRO A 228 -26.40 0.73 -0.92
CA PRO A 228 -26.96 1.86 -0.18
C PRO A 228 -26.59 1.81 1.30
N GLY A 229 -25.98 2.88 1.83
CA GLY A 229 -25.54 2.95 3.22
C GLY A 229 -24.14 2.38 3.50
N GLY A 230 -23.54 1.62 2.57
CA GLY A 230 -22.21 1.01 2.74
C GLY A 230 -21.11 2.03 3.04
N LEU A 231 -21.00 3.08 2.22
CA LEU A 231 -20.08 4.19 2.48
C LEU A 231 -20.38 4.94 3.79
N GLY A 232 -21.63 4.96 4.23
CA GLY A 232 -22.04 5.56 5.51
C GLY A 232 -21.50 4.77 6.69
N ALA A 233 -21.68 3.45 6.67
CA ALA A 233 -21.15 2.53 7.68
C ALA A 233 -19.62 2.57 7.73
N PHE A 234 -18.95 2.58 6.58
CA PHE A 234 -17.50 2.69 6.51
C PHE A 234 -16.98 4.03 7.06
N ALA A 235 -17.71 5.14 6.80
CA ALA A 235 -17.38 6.44 7.36
C ALA A 235 -17.58 6.52 8.89
N GLU A 236 -18.58 5.81 9.43
CA GLU A 236 -18.75 5.68 10.87
C GLU A 236 -17.60 4.87 11.49
N MET A 237 -17.22 3.74 10.89
CA MET A 237 -16.06 2.97 11.32
C MET A 237 -14.80 3.82 11.36
N LYS A 238 -14.57 4.64 10.33
CA LYS A 238 -13.45 5.60 10.31
C LYS A 238 -13.45 6.52 11.54
N ARG A 239 -14.59 7.14 11.87
CA ARG A 239 -14.71 8.03 13.04
C ARG A 239 -14.35 7.31 14.34
N GLN A 240 -14.72 6.04 14.45
CA GLN A 240 -14.44 5.22 15.63
C GLN A 240 -12.96 4.79 15.70
N THR A 241 -12.31 4.55 14.55
CA THR A 241 -10.93 4.07 14.50
C THR A 241 -9.87 5.18 14.51
N ASP A 242 -10.19 6.38 14.03
CA ASP A 242 -9.25 7.51 13.95
C ASP A 242 -8.54 7.83 15.29
N PRO A 243 -9.22 7.81 16.47
CA PRO A 243 -8.57 8.09 17.76
C PRO A 243 -7.61 7.00 18.24
N ILE A 244 -7.76 5.75 17.77
CA ILE A 244 -7.00 4.58 18.27
C ILE A 244 -5.94 4.08 17.29
N SER A 245 -6.00 4.51 16.03
CA SER A 245 -5.02 4.17 14.99
C SER A 245 -3.55 4.49 15.35
N PRO A 246 -3.21 5.61 16.03
CA PRO A 246 -1.81 5.95 16.34
C PRO A 246 -1.12 5.02 17.35
N LEU A 247 -1.87 4.12 18.00
CA LEU A 247 -1.39 3.32 19.14
C LEU A 247 -0.79 1.95 18.75
N ARG A 248 -0.78 1.56 17.48
CA ARG A 248 -0.27 0.25 17.05
C ARG A 248 0.83 0.39 16.01
N ARG A 249 2.05 0.63 16.49
CA ARG A 249 3.26 0.42 15.68
C ARG A 249 3.40 -1.08 15.34
N THR A 250 3.80 -1.38 14.11
CA THR A 250 4.12 -2.73 13.63
C THR A 250 5.17 -3.42 14.51
N ASP A 251 6.09 -2.64 15.08
CA ASP A 251 7.11 -3.07 16.05
C ASP A 251 6.56 -3.56 17.40
N GLN A 252 5.24 -3.62 17.61
CA GLN A 252 4.58 -4.18 18.80
C GLN A 252 3.65 -5.36 18.50
N ALA A 253 3.51 -5.75 17.23
CA ALA A 253 2.69 -6.90 16.88
C ALA A 253 3.27 -8.17 17.55
N ARG A 254 2.42 -8.84 18.33
CA ARG A 254 2.74 -10.10 19.03
C ARG A 254 2.30 -11.34 18.25
N PHE A 255 1.51 -11.12 17.21
CA PHE A 255 0.88 -12.18 16.43
C PHE A 255 1.06 -11.92 14.94
N ALA A 256 1.29 -13.00 14.22
CA ALA A 256 1.16 -13.07 12.77
C ALA A 256 0.21 -14.23 12.44
N TYR A 257 -0.07 -14.42 11.16
CA TYR A 257 -0.83 -15.55 10.67
C TYR A 257 0.08 -16.41 9.79
N GLN A 258 -0.08 -17.72 9.85
CA GLN A 258 0.63 -18.65 8.98
C GLN A 258 -0.38 -19.57 8.32
N PHE A 259 -0.10 -19.99 7.09
CA PHE A 259 -0.93 -20.98 6.42
C PHE A 259 -0.74 -22.36 7.04
N ASP A 260 -1.83 -22.95 7.49
CA ASP A 260 -1.97 -24.35 7.84
C ASP A 260 -2.88 -24.95 6.77
N GLU A 261 -2.26 -25.61 5.79
CA GLU A 261 -2.87 -26.00 4.51
C GLU A 261 -3.45 -24.80 3.73
N GLU A 262 -4.77 -24.64 3.78
CA GLU A 262 -5.53 -23.56 3.12
C GLU A 262 -6.05 -22.53 4.13
N ARG A 263 -5.81 -22.72 5.44
CA ARG A 263 -6.35 -21.86 6.50
C ARG A 263 -5.26 -21.02 7.14
N LEU A 264 -5.57 -19.76 7.41
CA LEU A 264 -4.73 -18.87 8.20
C LEU A 264 -4.94 -19.12 9.69
N ARG A 265 -3.86 -19.46 10.40
CA ARG A 265 -3.85 -19.68 11.84
C ARG A 265 -3.02 -18.60 12.53
N PRO A 266 -3.51 -18.01 13.63
CA PRO A 266 -2.71 -17.06 14.40
C PRO A 266 -1.54 -17.79 15.06
N ILE A 267 -0.35 -17.23 14.92
CA ILE A 267 0.88 -17.67 15.59
C ILE A 267 1.43 -16.54 16.45
N ARG A 268 2.15 -16.88 17.53
CA ARG A 268 2.91 -15.88 18.29
C ARG A 268 4.25 -15.66 17.61
N LEU A 269 4.59 -14.40 17.39
CA LEU A 269 5.94 -14.04 16.97
C LEU A 269 6.87 -14.16 18.19
N CYS A 270 7.77 -15.14 18.15
CA CYS A 270 8.89 -15.19 19.08
C CYS A 270 9.89 -14.10 18.67
N ARG A 271 10.15 -13.14 19.56
CA ARG A 271 11.25 -12.18 19.40
C ARG A 271 12.48 -12.69 20.12
#